data_AF-A0A7Y0GWD3-F1
#
_entry.id   AF-A0A7Y0GWD3-F1
#
_cell.length_a   1.000
_cell.length_b   1.000
_cell.length_c   1.000
_cell.angle_alpha   90.00
_cell.angle_beta   90.00
_cell.angle_gamma   90.00
#
_symmetry.space_group_name_H-M   'P 1'
#
loop_
_entity.id
_entity.type
_entity.pdbx_description
1 polymer ?
#
loop_
_entity_poly.entity_id
_entity_poly.type
_entity_poly.pdbx_seq_one_letter_code
_entity_poly.pdbx_strand_id
1 'polypeptide(L)' 'MTPFHLQKPVPVPMILDVDTGVDDACALLLAALHPQADLRAVTCVGGNTNVDQVVRNTLTVL' A
#
# COMPACT_ATOMS: atom_id res chain seq x y z
N MET A 1 18.57 33.85 13.63
CA MET A 1 18.87 32.45 13.30
C MET A 1 17.72 31.60 13.84
N THR A 2 16.66 31.42 13.06
CA THR A 2 15.53 30.56 13.45
C THR A 2 15.94 29.09 13.29
N PRO A 3 15.62 28.22 14.27
CA PRO A 3 15.95 26.81 14.16
C PRO A 3 15.09 26.18 13.05
N PHE A 4 15.75 25.49 12.12
CA PHE A 4 15.08 24.58 11.18
C PHE A 4 14.36 23.50 12.01
N HIS A 5 13.06 23.69 12.24
CA HIS A 5 12.21 22.60 12.68
C HIS A 5 12.19 21.59 11.53
N LEU A 6 12.78 20.41 11.75
CA LEU A 6 12.57 19.24 10.91
C LEU A 6 11.09 18.86 11.00
N GLN A 7 10.25 19.44 10.15
CA GLN A 7 8.87 18.99 9.99
C GLN A 7 8.93 17.52 9.55
N LYS A 8 8.31 16.63 10.33
CA LYS A 8 8.07 15.27 9.85
C LYS A 8 7.25 15.37 8.56
N PRO A 9 7.67 14.74 7.46
CA PRO A 9 6.93 14.78 6.21
C PRO A 9 5.53 14.23 6.45
N VAL A 10 4.52 14.94 5.94
CA VAL A 10 3.12 14.50 6.00
C VAL A 10 3.00 13.23 5.16
N PRO A 11 2.50 12.11 5.71
CA PRO A 11 2.29 10.90 4.93
C PRO A 11 1.41 11.16 3.71
N VAL A 12 1.77 10.57 2.57
CA VAL A 12 1.03 10.69 1.32
C VAL A 12 -0.18 9.75 1.38
N PRO A 13 -1.41 10.28 1.29
CA PRO A 13 -2.60 9.44 1.29
C PRO A 13 -2.73 8.70 -0.03
N MET A 14 -3.02 7.39 0.04
CA MET A 14 -3.15 6.56 -1.16
C MET A 14 -4.21 5.48 -1.01
N ILE A 15 -4.76 5.09 -2.17
CA ILE A 15 -5.58 3.92 -2.39
C ILE A 15 -4.85 3.10 -3.45
N LEU A 16 -4.70 1.80 -3.22
CA LEU A 16 -4.07 0.90 -4.18
C LEU A 16 -5.12 0.00 -4.82
N ASP A 17 -5.14 -0.06 -6.14
CA ASP A 17 -5.92 -1.02 -6.91
C ASP A 17 -4.96 -2.09 -7.45
N VAL A 18 -5.13 -3.34 -7.02
CA VAL A 18 -4.12 -4.40 -7.20
C VAL A 18 -4.72 -5.69 -7.74
N ASP A 19 -3.93 -6.43 -8.51
CA ASP A 19 -4.20 -7.81 -8.93
C ASP A 19 -3.23 -8.79 -8.25
N THR A 20 -3.12 -8.67 -6.92
CA THR A 20 -2.05 -9.16 -6.06
C THR A 20 -1.29 -10.40 -6.55
N GLY A 21 -0.20 -10.13 -7.25
CA GLY A 21 0.94 -11.02 -7.50
C GLY A 21 2.06 -10.85 -6.46
N VAL A 22 3.27 -11.30 -6.79
CA VAL A 22 4.44 -11.23 -5.89
C VAL A 22 4.92 -9.78 -5.70
N ASP A 23 4.92 -9.01 -6.77
CA ASP A 23 5.30 -7.61 -6.81
C ASP A 23 4.30 -6.72 -6.06
N ASP A 24 3.00 -6.92 -6.27
CA ASP A 24 1.96 -6.24 -5.49
C ASP A 24 2.03 -6.58 -4.00
N ALA A 25 2.33 -7.83 -3.65
CA ALA A 25 2.50 -8.22 -2.26
C ALA A 25 3.66 -7.42 -1.61
N CYS A 26 4.78 -7.26 -2.32
CA CYS A 26 5.88 -6.41 -1.86
C CYS A 26 5.45 -4.94 -1.74
N ALA A 27 4.69 -4.42 -2.72
CA ALA A 27 4.20 -3.05 -2.73
C ALA A 27 3.21 -2.77 -1.59
N LEU A 28 2.30 -3.71 -1.29
CA LEU A 28 1.35 -3.66 -0.18
C LEU A 28 2.08 -3.64 1.16
N LEU A 29 3.06 -4.52 1.37
CA LEU A 29 3.89 -4.51 2.58
C LEU A 29 4.63 -3.19 2.75
N LEU A 30 5.22 -2.66 1.68
CA LEU A 30 5.89 -1.37 1.71
C LEU A 30 4.90 -0.25 2.06
N ALA A 31 3.76 -0.17 1.37
CA ALA A 31 2.76 0.87 1.59
C ALA A 31 2.16 0.82 3.00
N ALA A 32 1.94 -0.37 3.56
CA ALA A 32 1.40 -0.56 4.90
C ALA A 32 2.41 -0.19 6.02
N LEU A 33 3.70 -0.36 5.77
CA LEU A 33 4.75 -0.16 6.80
C LEU A 33 5.56 1.13 6.63
N HIS A 34 5.51 1.77 5.46
CA HIS A 34 6.34 2.94 5.19
C HIS A 34 5.81 4.19 5.92
N PRO A 35 6.63 4.89 6.72
CA PRO A 35 6.15 6.00 7.57
C PRO A 35 5.69 7.25 6.80
N GLN A 36 5.95 7.32 5.50
CA GLN A 36 5.47 8.39 4.62
C GLN A 36 4.28 7.95 3.74
N ALA A 37 3.78 6.73 3.89
CA ALA A 37 2.57 6.26 3.20
C ALA A 37 1.40 6.24 4.19
N ASP A 38 0.26 6.77 3.77
CA ASP A 38 -1.02 6.67 4.46
C ASP A 38 -1.96 5.83 3.57
N LEU A 39 -1.81 4.51 3.67
CA LEU A 39 -2.62 3.54 2.92
C LEU A 39 -4.03 3.49 3.51
N ARG A 40 -5.00 4.07 2.80
CA ARG A 40 -6.38 4.25 3.31
C ARG A 40 -7.33 3.14 2.89
N ALA A 41 -7.10 2.55 1.73
CA ALA A 41 -7.90 1.47 1.18
C ALA A 41 -7.11 0.68 0.15
N VAL A 42 -7.54 -0.56 -0.06
CA VAL A 42 -7.08 -1.42 -1.16
C VAL A 42 -8.30 -1.97 -1.89
N THR A 43 -8.30 -1.87 -3.21
CA THR A 43 -9.29 -2.49 -4.09
C THR A 43 -8.62 -3.60 -4.88
N CYS A 44 -9.40 -4.61 -5.26
CA CYS A 44 -8.90 -5.80 -5.94
C CYS A 44 -9.50 -5.91 -7.32
N VAL A 45 -8.66 -6.11 -8.32
CA VAL A 45 -9.03 -6.35 -9.72
C VAL A 45 -8.45 -7.68 -10.19
N GLY A 46 -9.12 -8.35 -11.12
CA GLY A 46 -8.60 -9.60 -11.69
C GLY A 46 -7.47 -9.34 -12.69
N GLY A 47 -6.44 -10.20 -12.68
CA GLY A 47 -5.25 -10.06 -13.52
C GLY A 47 -4.35 -11.29 -13.40
N ASN A 48 -3.33 -11.25 -12.52
CA ASN A 48 -2.47 -12.40 -12.19
C ASN A 48 -3.26 -13.67 -11.84
N THR A 49 -4.45 -13.52 -11.24
CA THR A 49 -5.40 -14.59 -10.97
C THR A 49 -6.83 -14.05 -10.93
N ASN A 50 -7.82 -14.92 -10.69
CA ASN A 50 -9.20 -14.49 -10.51
C ASN A 50 -9.37 -13.60 -9.28
N VAL A 51 -10.39 -12.73 -9.30
CA VAL A 51 -10.57 -11.72 -8.25
C VAL A 51 -10.73 -12.32 -6.86
N ASP A 52 -11.37 -13.48 -6.71
CA ASP A 52 -11.52 -14.15 -5.42
C ASP A 52 -10.17 -14.61 -4.84
N GLN A 53 -9.23 -14.99 -5.70
CA GLN A 53 -7.87 -15.34 -5.29
C GLN A 53 -7.02 -14.09 -5.07
N VAL A 54 -7.18 -13.03 -5.88
CA VAL A 54 -6.53 -11.74 -5.64
C VAL A 54 -6.90 -11.22 -4.26
N VAL A 55 -8.21 -11.16 -3.93
CA VAL A 55 -8.69 -10.71 -2.62
C VAL A 55 -8.06 -11.54 -1.49
N ARG A 56 -7.99 -12.86 -1.65
CA ARG A 56 -7.32 -13.74 -0.67
C ARG A 56 -5.83 -13.44 -0.54
N ASN A 57 -5.13 -13.21 -1.64
CA ASN A 57 -3.71 -12.86 -1.63
C ASN A 57 -3.49 -11.50 -0.94
N THR A 58 -4.27 -10.47 -1.32
CA THR A 58 -4.22 -9.13 -0.72
C THR A 58 -4.43 -9.22 0.80
N LEU A 59 -5.43 -9.96 1.27
CA LEU A 59 -5.72 -10.15 2.69
C LEU A 59 -4.70 -11.02 3.44
N THR A 60 -3.90 -11.82 2.73
CA THR A 60 -2.80 -12.59 3.35
C THR A 60 -1.61 -11.70 3.67
N VAL A 61 -1.43 -10.63 2.90
CA VAL A 61 -0.31 -9.69 3.03
C VAL A 61 -0.54 -8.64 4.13
N LEU A 62 -1.78 -8.16 4.25
CA LEU A 62 -2.19 -7.10 5.18
C LEU A 62 -2.65 -7.66 6.54
#